data_AF-A0A2H9N6L2-F1
#
_entry.id   AF-A0A2H9N6L2-F1
#
_cell.length_a   1.000
_cell.length_b   1.000
_cell.length_c   1.000
_cell.angle_alpha   90.00
_cell.angle_beta   90.00
_cell.angle_gamma   90.00
#
_symmetry.space_group_name_H-M   'P 1'
#
loop_
_entity.id
_entity.type
_entity.pdbx_description
1 polymer ?
#
loop_
_entity_poly.entity_id
_entity_poly.type
_entity_poly.pdbx_seq_one_letter_code
_entity_poly.pdbx_strand_id
1 'polypeptide(L)' 'MIEVITASKLKEDLLKVLKKVEKGDSFLIIRKSSPSAVLISYELFEGLKESVEILKNKELLKKILDEEKG' A
#
# COMPACT_ATOMS: atom_id res chain seq x y z
N MET A 1 -4.55 2.81 8.41
CA MET A 1 -4.18 4.22 8.62
C MET A 1 -2.70 4.35 8.27
N ILE A 2 -2.27 5.39 7.56
CA ILE A 2 -0.86 5.53 7.16
C ILE A 2 -0.06 6.27 8.25
N GLU A 3 0.96 5.63 8.79
CA GLU A 3 1.91 6.24 9.73
C GLU A 3 3.01 6.99 8.96
N VAL A 4 3.62 8.02 9.54
CA VAL A 4 4.72 8.77 8.93
C VAL A 4 6.03 8.45 9.66
N ILE A 5 7.08 8.13 8.92
CA ILE A 5 8.41 7.84 9.48
C ILE A 5 9.51 8.50 8.65
N THR A 6 10.57 8.99 9.29
CA THR A 6 11.73 9.51 8.56
C THR A 6 12.62 8.36 8.11
N ALA A 7 13.34 8.52 6.99
CA ALA A 7 14.28 7.50 6.49
C ALA A 7 15.36 7.14 7.53
N SER A 8 15.81 8.11 8.33
CA SER A 8 16.77 7.87 9.43
C SER A 8 16.15 6.99 10.51
N LYS A 9 14.92 7.28 10.94
CA LYS A 9 14.26 6.49 11.99
C LYS A 9 13.87 5.10 11.52
N LEU A 10 13.45 4.97 10.26
CA LEU A 10 13.17 3.68 9.64
C LEU A 10 14.40 2.77 9.65
N LYS A 11 15.60 3.33 9.40
CA LYS A 11 16.85 2.55 9.42
C LYS A 11 17.13 1.94 10.79
N GLU A 12 16.86 2.69 11.87
CA GLU A 12 17.04 2.22 13.26
C GLU A 12 16.00 1.15 13.63
N ASP A 13 14.74 1.36 13.25
CA ASP A 13 13.61 0.58 13.72
C ASP A 13 13.10 -0.45 12.68
N LEU A 14 13.90 -0.76 11.64
CA LEU A 14 13.45 -1.48 10.45
C LEU A 14 12.68 -2.77 10.78
N LEU A 15 13.23 -3.63 11.63
CA LEU A 15 12.59 -4.91 12.00
C LEU A 15 11.26 -4.72 12.71
N LYS A 16 11.12 -3.68 13.54
CA LYS A 16 9.88 -3.35 14.24
C LYS A 16 8.83 -2.85 13.25
N VAL A 17 9.25 -2.00 12.30
CA VAL A 17 8.37 -1.47 11.25
C VAL A 17 7.90 -2.60 10.33
N LEU A 18 8.77 -3.51 9.90
CA LEU A 18 8.39 -4.64 9.06
C LEU A 18 7.34 -5.54 9.73
N LYS A 19 7.50 -5.86 11.03
CA LYS A 19 6.50 -6.62 11.79
C LYS A 19 5.14 -5.93 11.88
N LYS A 20 5.10 -4.60 11.85
CA LYS A 20 3.86 -3.83 11.81
C LYS A 20 3.24 -3.87 10.41
N VAL A 21 4.06 -3.74 9.38
CA VAL A 21 3.63 -3.79 7.98
C VAL A 21 3.01 -5.15 7.63
N GLU A 22 3.60 -6.24 8.12
CA GLU A 22 3.02 -7.60 7.99
C GLU A 22 1.64 -7.73 8.66
N LYS A 23 1.34 -6.89 9.66
CA LYS A 23 0.03 -6.85 10.33
C LYS A 23 -0.97 -5.89 9.68
N GLY A 24 -0.60 -5.28 8.55
CA GLY A 24 -1.46 -4.38 7.79
C GLY A 24 -1.20 -2.88 7.98
N ASP A 25 -0.20 -2.50 8.79
CA ASP A 25 0.19 -1.09 8.88
C ASP A 25 0.87 -0.63 7.58
N SER A 26 0.78 0.66 7.29
CA SER A 26 1.43 1.28 6.13
C SER A 26 2.20 2.51 6.57
N PHE A 27 3.37 2.74 5.97
CA PHE A 27 4.25 3.84 6.36
C PHE A 27 4.59 4.75 5.19
N LEU A 28 4.39 6.05 5.34
CA LEU A 28 4.94 7.07 4.46
C LEU A 28 6.35 7.43 4.92
N ILE A 29 7.33 7.31 4.02
CA ILE A 29 8.75 7.56 4.31
C ILE A 29 9.13 8.97 3.87
N ILE A 30 9.52 9.81 4.83
CA ILE A 30 10.02 11.16 4.60
C ILE A 30 11.55 11.16 4.55
N ARG A 31 12.13 11.75 3.50
CA ARG A 31 13.57 11.97 3.36
C ARG A 31 13.82 13.44 3.01
N LYS A 32 14.70 14.12 3.75
CA LYS A 32 14.98 15.56 3.56
C LYS A 32 13.70 16.42 3.50
N SER A 33 12.76 16.17 4.41
CA SER A 33 11.49 16.89 4.54
C SER A 33 10.48 16.71 3.40
N SER A 34 10.69 15.77 2.48
CA SER A 34 9.71 15.41 1.45
C SER A 34 9.34 13.92 1.51
N PRO A 35 8.08 13.56 1.16
CA PRO A 35 7.69 12.18 0.92
C PRO A 35 8.53 11.56 -0.20
N SER A 36 9.07 10.38 0.06
CA SER A 36 10.01 9.71 -0.85
C SER A 36 9.58 8.31 -1.26
N ALA A 37 8.86 7.61 -0.38
CA ALA A 37 8.40 6.24 -0.62
C ALA A 37 7.25 5.90 0.33
N VAL A 38 6.57 4.79 0.05
CA VAL A 38 5.62 4.15 0.97
C VAL A 38 6.10 2.71 1.20
N LEU A 39 6.01 2.25 2.44
CA LEU A 39 6.23 0.86 2.82
C LEU A 39 4.90 0.22 3.18
N ILE A 40 4.57 -0.86 2.47
CA ILE A 40 3.34 -1.65 2.59
C ILE A 40 3.68 -3.14 2.53
N SER A 41 2.73 -3.99 2.93
CA SER A 41 2.88 -5.43 2.76
C SER A 41 2.91 -5.80 1.28
N TYR A 42 3.59 -6.90 0.96
CA TYR A 42 3.65 -7.39 -0.41
C TYR A 42 2.26 -7.71 -0.97
N GLU A 43 1.41 -8.33 -0.15
CA GLU A 43 0.03 -8.64 -0.48
C GLU A 43 -0.77 -7.38 -0.85
N LEU A 44 -0.65 -6.31 -0.05
CA LEU A 44 -1.31 -5.04 -0.36
C LEU A 44 -0.78 -4.42 -1.66
N PHE A 45 0.52 -4.52 -1.92
CA PHE A 45 1.10 -4.04 -3.17
C PHE A 45 0.53 -4.75 -4.40
N GLU A 46 0.51 -6.09 -4.41
CA GLU A 46 -0.06 -6.84 -5.54
C GLU A 46 -1.56 -6.60 -5.69
N GLY A 47 -2.31 -6.56 -4.58
CA GLY A 47 -3.75 -6.26 -4.62
C GLY A 47 -4.05 -4.88 -5.20
N LEU A 48 -3.28 -3.85 -4.84
CA LEU A 48 -3.41 -2.50 -5.42
C LEU A 48 -3.06 -2.49 -6.91
N LYS A 49 -1.99 -3.18 -7.30
CA LYS A 49 -1.56 -3.28 -8.69
C LYS A 49 -2.62 -3.95 -9.56
N GLU A 50 -3.15 -5.09 -9.11
CA GLU A 50 -4.25 -5.78 -9.79
C GLU A 50 -5.51 -4.92 -9.86
N SER A 51 -5.88 -4.26 -8.75
CA SER A 51 -7.01 -3.34 -8.71
C SER A 51 -6.87 -2.23 -9.76
N VAL A 52 -5.67 -1.66 -9.92
CA VAL A 52 -5.40 -0.65 -10.95
C VAL A 52 -5.58 -1.22 -12.36
N GLU A 53 -5.14 -2.45 -12.62
CA GLU A 53 -5.34 -3.09 -13.93
C GLU A 53 -6.82 -3.36 -14.22
N ILE A 54 -7.60 -3.80 -13.22
CA ILE A 54 -9.05 -3.96 -13.35
C ILE A 54 -9.72 -2.61 -13.65
N LEU A 55 -9.36 -1.55 -12.91
CA LEU A 55 -9.93 -0.22 -13.09
C LEU A 55 -9.65 0.38 -14.49
N LYS A 56 -8.54 0.02 -15.12
CA LYS A 56 -8.23 0.42 -16.51
C LYS A 56 -9.17 -0.25 -17.53
N ASN A 57 -9.71 -1.42 -17.21
CA ASN A 57 -10.64 -2.14 -18.09
C ASN A 57 -12.10 -1.90 -17.66
N LYS A 58 -12.73 -0.90 -18.28
CA LYS A 58 -14.12 -0.50 -17.99
C LYS A 58 -15.14 -1.63 -18.14
N GLU A 59 -14.95 -2.54 -19.10
CA GLU A 59 -15.87 -3.65 -19.33
C GLU A 59 -15.77 -4.70 -18.23
N LEU A 60 -14.54 -5.04 -17.84
CA LEU A 60 -14.28 -5.95 -16.72
C LEU A 60 -14.81 -5.39 -15.41
N LEU A 61 -14.53 -4.11 -15.13
CA LEU A 61 -15.04 -3.42 -13.95
C LEU A 61 -16.57 -3.46 -13.89
N LYS A 62 -17.24 -3.20 -15.02
CA LYS A 62 -18.70 -3.24 -15.10
C LYS A 62 -19.24 -4.64 -14.78
N LYS A 63 -18.64 -5.69 -15.34
CA LYS A 63 -19.03 -7.08 -15.04
C LYS A 63 -18.92 -7.41 -13.56
N ILE A 64 -17.79 -7.07 -12.92
CA ILE A 64 -17.56 -7.32 -11.49
C ILE A 64 -18.64 -6.61 -10.65
N LEU A 65 -18.91 -5.34 -10.93
CA LEU A 65 -19.90 -4.56 -10.18
C LEU A 65 -21.35 -5.01 -10.41
N ASP A 66 -21.64 -5.64 -11.55
CA ASP A 66 -22.97 -6.17 -11.86
C ASP A 66 -23.17 -7.57 -11.22
N GLU A 67 -22.11 -8.38 -11.12
CA GLU A 67 -22.12 -9.68 -10.43
C GLU A 67 -22.32 -9.52 -8.90
N GLU A 68 -21.76 -8.49 -8.27
CA GLU A 68 -21.96 -8.23 -6.83
C GLU A 68 -23.39 -7.75 -6.47
N LYS A 69 -24.21 -7.38 -7.46
CA LYS A 69 -25.59 -6.91 -7.26
C LYS A 69 -26.66 -7.99 -7.42
N GLY A 70 -26.28 -9.18 -7.90
CA GLY A 70 -27.17 -10.34 -8.05
C GLY A 70 -27.15 -11.24 -6.83
#